data_AF-A0A3S4FRN8-F1
#
_entry.id   AF-A0A3S4FRN8-F1
#
_cell.length_a   1.000
_cell.length_b   1.000
_cell.length_c   1.000
_cell.angle_alpha   90.00
_cell.angle_beta   90.00
_cell.angle_gamma   90.00
#
_symmetry.space_group_name_H-M   'P 1'
#
loop_
_entity.id
_entity.type
_entity.pdbx_description
1 polymer ?
#
loop_
_entity_poly.entity_id
_entity_poly.type
_entity_poly.pdbx_seq_one_letter_code
_entity_poly.pdbx_strand_id
1 'polypeptide(L)'
;MMSAHRDGKNRILFFEPRLTERTQKRLTQESEILHGIEHNQFALFLQPQMAMRSNAPIGAEALLRWQQYDGSFSLPADVIPLAEELGVMVPLGNWVLEEACRIVADWRRGASACRWR
;
A
#
# COMPACT_ATOMS: atom_id res chain seq x y z
N MET A 1 -46.35 26.65 -32.96
CA MET A 1 -47.22 25.81 -32.10
C MET A 1 -46.50 24.49 -31.91
N MET A 2 -46.18 24.17 -30.66
CA MET A 2 -45.48 22.95 -30.21
C MET A 2 -46.25 21.68 -30.60
N SER A 3 -45.64 20.49 -30.70
CA SER A 3 -45.34 19.60 -29.55
C SER A 3 -45.06 18.17 -30.10
N ALA A 4 -44.35 17.20 -29.49
CA ALA A 4 -43.68 16.99 -28.18
C ALA A 4 -42.83 15.67 -28.26
N HIS A 5 -41.53 15.63 -27.93
CA HIS A 5 -40.86 15.26 -26.63
C HIS A 5 -40.75 13.71 -26.36
N ARG A 6 -39.65 13.04 -25.95
CA ARG A 6 -38.45 13.34 -25.08
C ARG A 6 -37.33 12.28 -25.26
N ASP A 7 -36.06 12.66 -25.43
CA ASP A 7 -34.91 12.65 -24.46
C ASP A 7 -33.97 11.43 -24.66
N GLY A 8 -32.63 11.53 -24.78
CA GLY A 8 -31.73 12.67 -24.79
C GLY A 8 -30.25 12.22 -24.85
N LYS A 9 -29.50 12.81 -25.80
CA LYS A 9 -28.07 13.18 -25.75
C LYS A 9 -26.98 12.10 -25.93
N ASN A 10 -26.73 11.79 -27.22
CA ASN A 10 -25.46 12.09 -27.90
C ASN A 10 -24.24 12.37 -27.00
N ARG A 11 -23.55 11.31 -26.53
CA ARG A 11 -22.19 11.44 -25.98
C ARG A 11 -21.23 10.89 -27.02
N ILE A 12 -20.80 11.78 -27.92
CA ILE A 12 -19.57 11.58 -28.68
C ILE A 12 -18.45 11.53 -27.63
N LEU A 13 -17.98 10.32 -27.33
CA LEU A 13 -16.78 10.14 -26.51
C LEU A 13 -15.62 10.66 -27.34
N PHE A 14 -15.22 11.90 -27.07
CA PHE A 14 -13.95 12.42 -27.55
C PHE A 14 -12.87 11.44 -27.11
N PHE A 15 -12.16 10.88 -28.08
CA PHE A 15 -10.95 10.09 -27.86
C PHE A 15 -9.88 11.07 -27.36
N GLU A 16 -9.94 11.39 -26.07
CA GLU A 16 -8.96 12.22 -25.38
C GLU A 16 -7.75 11.35 -25.02
N PRO A 17 -6.56 11.59 -25.61
CA PRO A 17 -5.35 10.85 -25.27
C PRO A 17 -5.03 10.88 -23.76
N ARG A 18 -5.51 11.92 -23.05
CA ARG A 18 -5.40 12.09 -21.60
C ARG A 18 -6.16 11.02 -20.79
N LEU A 19 -7.29 10.52 -21.30
CA LEU A 19 -8.05 9.44 -20.66
C LEU A 19 -7.32 8.09 -20.80
N THR A 20 -6.70 7.85 -21.96
CA THR A 20 -5.86 6.67 -22.19
C THR A 20 -4.59 6.70 -21.33
N GLU A 21 -3.91 7.85 -21.25
CA GLU A 21 -2.71 8.04 -20.45
C GLU A 21 -2.97 7.86 -18.95
N ARG A 22 -4.09 8.39 -18.42
CA ARG A 22 -4.49 8.22 -17.02
C ARG A 22 -4.81 6.76 -16.69
N THR A 23 -5.46 6.05 -17.60
CA THR A 23 -5.81 4.64 -17.43
C THR A 23 -4.55 3.77 -17.46
N GLN A 24 -3.64 4.03 -18.40
CA GLN A 24 -2.36 3.33 -18.49
C GLN A 24 -1.50 3.56 -17.24
N LYS A 25 -1.41 4.80 -16.76
CA LYS A 25 -0.66 5.14 -15.54
C LYS A 25 -1.18 4.39 -14.32
N ARG A 26 -2.50 4.30 -14.16
CA ARG A 26 -3.13 3.53 -13.06
C ARG A 26 -2.78 2.06 -13.12
N LEU A 27 -2.89 1.43 -14.29
CA LEU A 27 -2.55 0.01 -14.47
C LEU A 27 -1.07 -0.27 -14.17
N THR A 28 -0.16 0.63 -14.59
CA THR A 28 1.26 0.52 -14.26
C THR A 28 1.49 0.59 -12.75
N GLN A 29 0.87 1.55 -12.08
CA GLN A 29 1.01 1.75 -10.63
C GLN A 29 0.42 0.59 -9.80
N GLU A 30 -0.71 0.05 -10.23
CA GLU A 30 -1.31 -1.14 -9.62
C GLU A 30 -0.37 -2.33 -9.72
N SER A 31 0.16 -2.56 -10.93
CA SER A 31 1.11 -3.62 -11.20
C SER A 31 2.39 -3.46 -10.39
N GLU A 32 2.87 -2.24 -10.16
CA GLU A 32 4.07 -1.99 -9.35
C GLU A 32 3.87 -2.40 -7.89
N ILE A 33 2.72 -2.07 -7.29
CA ILE A 33 2.41 -2.44 -5.90
C ILE A 33 2.32 -3.96 -5.76
N LEU A 34 1.56 -4.62 -6.64
CA LEU A 34 1.41 -6.08 -6.62
C LEU A 34 2.75 -6.79 -6.88
N HIS A 35 3.53 -6.31 -7.84
CA HIS A 35 4.86 -6.83 -8.13
C HIS A 35 5.80 -6.67 -6.94
N GLY A 36 5.75 -5.52 -6.25
CA GLY A 36 6.55 -5.28 -5.04
C GLY A 36 6.22 -6.26 -3.91
N ILE A 37 4.95 -6.65 -3.77
CA ILE A 37 4.52 -7.69 -2.81
C ILE A 37 5.15 -9.04 -3.19
N GLU A 38 4.99 -9.46 -4.46
CA GLU A 38 5.51 -10.75 -4.95
C GLU A 38 7.03 -10.86 -4.89
N HIS A 39 7.75 -9.75 -5.09
CA HIS A 39 9.21 -9.72 -5.17
C HIS A 39 9.89 -9.35 -3.83
N ASN A 40 9.15 -9.39 -2.71
CA ASN A 40 9.66 -9.09 -1.37
C ASN A 40 10.33 -7.70 -1.26
N GLN A 41 9.80 -6.72 -1.97
CA GLN A 41 10.30 -5.33 -1.92
C GLN A 41 9.70 -4.55 -0.76
N PHE A 42 8.66 -5.08 -0.12
CA PHE A 42 8.12 -4.50 1.10
C PHE A 42 8.80 -5.07 2.34
N ALA A 43 8.91 -4.22 3.37
CA ALA A 43 9.41 -4.59 4.69
C ALA A 43 8.59 -3.90 5.79
N LEU A 44 8.57 -4.47 6.99
CA LEU A 44 8.00 -3.83 8.18
C LEU A 44 9.11 -3.31 9.09
N PHE A 45 9.09 -2.01 9.34
CA PHE A 45 9.93 -1.37 10.36
C PHE A 45 9.13 -1.30 11.65
N LEU A 46 9.77 -1.55 12.78
CA LEU A 46 9.08 -1.69 14.06
C LEU A 46 9.46 -0.54 15.00
N GLN A 47 8.49 0.30 15.33
CA GLN A 47 8.67 1.37 16.30
C GLN A 47 8.23 0.88 17.68
N PRO A 48 9.12 0.80 18.68
CA PRO A 48 8.77 0.29 20.00
C PRO A 48 7.82 1.23 20.72
N GLN A 49 6.81 0.67 21.38
CA GLN A 49 5.92 1.37 22.28
C GLN A 49 6.39 1.11 23.71
N MET A 50 6.60 2.18 24.48
CA MET A 50 7.21 2.13 25.80
C MET A 50 6.19 2.49 26.90
N ALA A 51 6.16 1.73 27.99
CA ALA A 51 5.39 2.09 29.17
C ALA A 51 6.03 3.31 29.88
N MET A 52 5.27 4.39 30.05
CA MET A 52 5.77 5.64 30.65
C MET A 52 6.31 5.48 32.08
N ARG A 53 5.76 4.53 32.86
CA ARG A 53 6.15 4.34 34.27
C ARG A 53 7.40 3.50 34.44
N SER A 54 7.58 2.47 33.62
CA SER A 54 8.66 1.48 33.78
C SER A 54 9.74 1.60 32.70
N ASN A 55 9.50 2.40 31.66
CA ASN A 55 10.31 2.44 30.44
C ASN A 55 10.55 1.07 29.81
N ALA A 56 9.60 0.14 30.01
CA ALA A 56 9.64 -1.19 29.43
C ALA A 56 8.92 -1.21 28.07
N PRO A 57 9.40 -1.97 27.08
CA PRO A 57 8.67 -2.17 25.83
C PRO A 57 7.37 -2.94 26.12
N ILE A 58 6.25 -2.40 25.64
CA ILE A 58 4.91 -3.01 25.78
C ILE A 58 4.33 -3.48 24.45
N GLY A 59 4.96 -3.11 23.33
CA GLY A 59 4.54 -3.46 22.00
C GLY A 59 5.42 -2.81 20.95
N ALA A 60 5.05 -2.95 19.69
CA ALA A 60 5.65 -2.23 18.59
C ALA A 60 4.59 -1.91 17.53
N GLU A 61 4.70 -0.73 16.94
CA GLU A 61 3.94 -0.35 15.75
C GLU A 61 4.69 -0.83 14.50
N ALA A 62 3.98 -1.51 13.61
CA ALA A 62 4.53 -1.98 12.34
C ALA A 62 4.30 -0.93 11.25
N LEU A 63 5.39 -0.43 10.70
CA LEU A 63 5.40 0.62 9.70
C LEU A 63 5.88 0.05 8.36
N LEU A 64 4.98 0.01 7.38
CA LEU A 64 5.29 -0.46 6.03
C LEU A 64 6.39 0.40 5.39
N ARG A 65 7.33 -0.26 4.72
CA ARG A 65 8.38 0.35 3.90
C ARG A 65 8.47 -0.36 2.57
N TRP A 66 8.81 0.38 1.54
CA TRP A 66 9.11 -0.12 0.20
C TRP A 66 10.57 0.14 -0.11
N GLN A 67 11.29 -0.92 -0.48
CA GLN A 67 12.63 -0.84 -1.03
C GLN A 67 12.62 -0.07 -2.35
N GLN A 68 13.34 1.04 -2.36
CA GLN A 68 13.55 1.88 -3.54
C GLN A 68 14.69 1.31 -4.39
N TYR A 69 14.82 1.78 -5.64
CA TYR A 69 15.88 1.35 -6.56
C TYR A 69 17.31 1.60 -6.03
N ASP A 70 17.50 2.61 -5.17
CA ASP A 70 18.78 2.91 -4.52
C ASP A 70 19.06 2.02 -3.29
N GLY A 71 18.16 1.08 -2.99
CA GLY A 71 18.23 0.17 -1.84
C GLY A 71 17.74 0.76 -0.53
N SER A 72 17.32 2.03 -0.51
CA SER A 72 16.72 2.66 0.68
C SER A 72 15.31 2.13 0.93
N PHE A 73 14.86 2.24 2.17
CA PHE A 73 13.50 1.85 2.57
C PHE A 73 12.70 3.10 2.91
N SER A 74 11.71 3.40 2.09
CA SER A 74 10.77 4.50 2.34
C SER A 74 9.37 4.11 1.86
N LEU A 75 8.35 4.77 2.37
CA LEU A 75 7.00 4.63 1.84
C LEU A 75 6.54 6.00 1.36
N PRO A 76 6.46 6.24 0.05
CA PRO A 76 5.94 7.50 -0.47
C PRO A 76 4.52 7.75 0.06
N ALA A 77 4.22 9.00 0.42
CA ALA A 77 2.95 9.37 1.05
C ALA A 77 1.71 8.99 0.21
N ASP A 78 1.90 8.90 -1.11
CA ASP A 78 0.82 8.62 -2.06
C ASP A 78 0.52 7.13 -2.19
N VAL A 79 1.35 6.22 -1.68
CA VAL A 79 1.17 4.76 -1.87
C VAL A 79 -0.13 4.27 -1.22
N ILE A 80 -0.45 4.72 -0.01
CA ILE A 80 -1.67 4.28 0.68
C ILE A 80 -2.93 4.83 -0.01
N PRO A 81 -3.05 6.15 -0.31
CA PRO A 81 -4.15 6.67 -1.11
C PRO A 81 -4.29 5.99 -2.48
N LEU A 82 -3.17 5.69 -3.14
CA LEU A 82 -3.16 5.02 -4.43
C LEU A 82 -3.62 3.58 -4.32
N ALA A 83 -3.19 2.85 -3.30
CA ALA A 83 -3.63 1.49 -3.03
C ALA A 83 -5.14 1.43 -2.76
N GLU A 84 -5.69 2.42 -2.08
CA GLU A 84 -7.14 2.59 -1.87
C GLU A 84 -7.87 2.85 -3.19
N GLU A 85 -7.37 3.79 -4.01
CA GLU A 85 -7.98 4.15 -5.30
C GLU A 85 -7.96 2.97 -6.30
N LEU A 86 -6.87 2.18 -6.29
CA LEU A 86 -6.67 1.03 -7.17
C LEU A 86 -7.30 -0.26 -6.64
N GLY A 87 -7.81 -0.27 -5.40
CA GLY A 87 -8.43 -1.45 -4.80
C GLY A 87 -7.45 -2.54 -4.35
N VAL A 88 -6.15 -2.24 -4.27
CA VAL A 88 -5.09 -3.19 -3.84
C VAL A 88 -4.81 -3.15 -2.33
N MET A 89 -5.63 -2.45 -1.54
CA MET A 89 -5.50 -2.43 -0.08
C MET A 89 -5.64 -3.82 0.56
N VAL A 90 -6.51 -4.68 0.02
CA VAL A 90 -6.73 -6.02 0.56
C VAL A 90 -5.47 -6.90 0.44
N PRO A 91 -4.88 -7.09 -0.76
CA PRO A 91 -3.65 -7.88 -0.87
C PRO A 91 -2.48 -7.27 -0.08
N LEU A 92 -2.33 -5.92 -0.10
CA LEU A 92 -1.29 -5.25 0.68
C LEU A 92 -1.48 -5.45 2.19
N GLY A 93 -2.71 -5.28 2.68
CA GLY A 93 -3.04 -5.46 4.10
C GLY A 93 -2.85 -6.91 4.57
N ASN A 94 -3.22 -7.89 3.74
CA ASN A 94 -2.99 -9.30 4.03
C ASN A 94 -1.48 -9.59 4.17
N TRP A 95 -0.67 -9.10 3.23
CA TRP A 95 0.79 -9.24 3.30
C TRP A 95 1.36 -8.61 4.57
N VAL A 96 0.92 -7.39 4.93
CA VAL A 96 1.35 -6.70 6.16
C VAL A 96 0.99 -7.52 7.41
N LEU A 97 -0.22 -8.08 7.45
CA LEU A 97 -0.68 -8.86 8.59
C LEU A 97 0.10 -10.17 8.73
N GLU A 98 0.28 -10.90 7.64
CA GLU A 98 1.06 -12.13 7.60
C GLU A 98 2.50 -11.89 8.08
N GLU A 99 3.13 -10.82 7.58
CA GLU A 99 4.49 -10.45 7.95
C GLU A 99 4.61 -10.06 9.43
N ALA A 100 3.67 -9.27 9.94
CA ALA A 100 3.63 -8.92 11.37
C ALA A 100 3.46 -10.17 12.25
N CYS A 101 2.58 -11.09 11.86
CA CYS A 101 2.40 -12.37 12.56
C CYS A 101 3.68 -13.23 12.52
N ARG A 102 4.37 -13.27 11.39
CA ARG A 102 5.65 -13.98 11.23
C ARG A 102 6.70 -13.44 12.20
N ILE A 103 6.89 -12.13 12.23
CA ILE A 103 7.82 -11.43 13.15
C ILE A 103 7.51 -11.80 14.61
N VAL A 104 6.24 -11.70 15.03
CA VAL A 104 5.85 -12.01 16.42
C VAL A 104 6.06 -13.50 16.73
N ALA A 105 5.78 -14.40 15.79
CA ALA A 105 6.01 -15.83 15.96
C ALA A 105 7.50 -16.16 16.10
N ASP A 106 8.37 -15.49 15.34
CA ASP A 106 9.82 -15.63 15.44
C ASP A 106 10.34 -15.16 16.79
N TRP A 107 9.87 -14.02 17.29
CA TRP A 107 10.22 -13.56 18.65
C TRP A 107 9.80 -14.55 19.73
N ARG A 108 8.59 -15.12 19.62
CA ARG A 108 8.09 -16.14 20.57
C ARG A 108 8.92 -17.41 20.56
N ARG A 109 9.49 -17.77 19.40
CA ARG A 109 10.42 -18.92 19.26
C ARG A 109 11.82 -18.64 19.81
N GLY A 110 12.09 -17.42 20.30
CA GLY A 110 13.41 -17.04 20.78
C GLY A 110 14.40 -16.72 19.67
N ALA A 111 13.93 -16.47 18.44
CA ALA A 111 14.78 -15.91 17.40
C ALA A 111 15.08 -14.45 17.76
N SER A 112 16.21 -14.22 18.43
CA SER A 112 16.72 -12.91 18.88
C SER A 112 17.13 -11.97 17.73
N ALA A 113 16.53 -12.11 16.54
CA ALA A 113 16.93 -11.37 15.35
C ALA A 113 16.40 -9.92 15.31
N CYS A 114 15.73 -9.44 16.37
CA CYS A 114 15.50 -8.01 16.53
C CYS A 114 16.79 -7.32 16.99
N ARG A 115 17.74 -7.21 16.07
CA ARG A 115 18.89 -6.33 16.24
C ARG A 115 18.41 -4.92 15.96
N TRP A 116 18.00 -4.21 17.02
CA TRP A 116 17.79 -2.76 17.00
C TRP A 116 19.07 -2.11 16.46
N ARG A 117 19.06 -1.66 15.21
CA ARG A 117 20.17 -0.92 14.63
C ARG A 117 19.65 0.35 13.99
#